data_AF-A0A6A6TI45-F1
#
_entry.id   AF-A0A6A6TI45-F1
#
_cell.length_a   1.000
_cell.length_b   1.000
_cell.length_c   1.000
_cell.angle_alpha   90.00
_cell.angle_beta   90.00
_cell.angle_gamma   90.00
#
_symmetry.space_group_name_H-M   'P 1'
#
loop_
_entity.id
_entity.type
_entity.pdbx_description
1 polymer ?
#
loop_
_entity_poly.entity_id
_entity_poly.type
_entity_poly.pdbx_seq_one_letter_code
_entity_poly.pdbx_strand_id
1 'polypeptide(L)'
;GEEKYATDWIKNVPEAYINQSLTDVKLYQFGKGTVDGCVGTTANVTRGYNDTFCVTRYMQQNFQAAYSLWHVLFCSLRCQRANISSDFDPIPDFRVENADVTLVAILNKALYAGETQDPLFNATTKVEARSKIDFYKSNSDLNVLGCTEQYQFCNLGNGACTDLTGLYGINQSVAGRNDLSLSPTQKAVFALVWKAAWASSIQWSLEILADTMLLAQDSANGIYSTALNDDQWELEAQNMHNIALAVLQRRVFEYASPENIEIQPGLMSHQRINAPTDPLMQDLCGRQKVRASDHVSINVLGMAIILVVGGICILLDWFFIEQIFWWRSVTHAKQTKKADWMATSTLQLQRQALEARGIGPWSVRDHEFPVLAQRGQMFYGL
;
A
#
# COMPACT_ATOMS: atom_id res chain seq x y z
N GLY A 1 -21.00 8.87 -24.59
CA GLY A 1 -19.60 9.11 -24.96
C GLY A 1 -19.24 10.54 -24.64
N GLU A 2 -18.05 10.70 -24.08
CA GLU A 2 -17.30 11.91 -23.77
C GLU A 2 -17.24 12.91 -24.94
N GLU A 3 -17.29 12.44 -26.18
CA GLU A 3 -17.37 13.27 -27.40
C GLU A 3 -18.56 14.25 -27.41
N LYS A 4 -19.64 13.99 -26.66
CA LYS A 4 -20.75 14.95 -26.46
C LYS A 4 -20.27 16.26 -25.83
N TYR A 5 -19.21 16.21 -25.03
CA TYR A 5 -18.65 17.34 -24.28
C TYR A 5 -17.40 17.90 -24.96
N ALA A 6 -17.02 17.39 -26.13
CA ALA A 6 -15.84 17.82 -26.86
C ALA A 6 -16.19 18.89 -27.90
N THR A 7 -15.28 19.83 -28.13
CA THR A 7 -15.38 20.77 -29.25
C THR A 7 -14.85 20.11 -30.53
N ASP A 8 -15.17 20.71 -31.68
CA ASP A 8 -14.40 20.47 -32.89
C ASP A 8 -12.94 20.85 -32.70
N TRP A 9 -12.06 20.29 -33.54
CA TRP A 9 -10.64 20.64 -33.56
C TRP A 9 -10.46 22.11 -33.98
N ILE A 10 -9.91 22.92 -33.07
CA ILE A 10 -9.44 24.27 -33.32
C ILE A 10 -8.11 24.15 -34.05
N LYS A 11 -8.09 24.60 -35.30
CA LYS A 11 -6.92 24.45 -36.17
C LYS A 11 -5.93 25.60 -36.02
N ASN A 12 -4.68 25.34 -36.37
CA ASN A 12 -3.65 26.36 -36.54
C ASN A 12 -3.36 27.19 -35.26
N VAL A 13 -3.30 26.53 -34.11
CA VAL A 13 -2.93 27.13 -32.83
C VAL A 13 -1.40 27.18 -32.71
N PRO A 14 -0.79 28.29 -32.26
CA PRO A 14 0.66 28.39 -32.13
C PRO A 14 1.23 27.40 -31.11
N GLU A 15 2.15 26.56 -31.56
CA GLU A 15 2.86 25.58 -30.75
C GLU A 15 3.90 26.25 -29.84
N ALA A 16 4.06 25.79 -28.60
CA ALA A 16 4.95 26.42 -27.62
C ALA A 16 6.41 25.98 -27.69
N TYR A 17 6.70 24.77 -28.18
CA TYR A 17 8.00 24.12 -27.96
C TYR A 17 8.94 24.12 -29.17
N ILE A 18 8.41 24.34 -30.39
CA ILE A 18 9.18 24.39 -31.63
C ILE A 18 8.88 25.70 -32.35
N ASN A 19 9.93 26.46 -32.68
CA ASN A 19 9.89 27.72 -33.44
C ASN A 19 8.75 27.74 -34.49
N GLN A 20 7.67 28.47 -34.19
CA GLN A 20 6.56 28.82 -35.09
C GLN A 20 5.91 27.66 -35.86
N SER A 21 5.78 26.48 -35.24
CA SER A 21 4.88 25.44 -35.76
C SER A 21 3.44 25.67 -35.29
N LEU A 22 2.49 25.15 -36.04
CA LEU A 22 1.07 25.21 -35.75
C LEU A 22 0.59 23.81 -35.34
N THR A 23 -0.17 23.71 -34.26
CA THR A 23 -0.84 22.48 -33.82
C THR A 23 -2.35 22.70 -33.84
N ASP A 24 -3.11 21.60 -33.84
CA ASP A 24 -4.55 21.66 -33.59
C ASP A 24 -4.83 21.28 -32.13
N VAL A 25 -5.94 21.79 -31.60
CA VAL A 25 -6.40 21.61 -30.21
C VAL A 25 -7.85 21.17 -30.20
N LYS A 26 -8.18 20.18 -29.36
CA LYS A 26 -9.54 19.77 -29.05
C LYS A 26 -9.79 19.98 -27.57
N LEU A 27 -10.89 20.65 -27.21
CA LEU A 27 -11.22 20.99 -25.83
C LEU A 27 -12.35 20.09 -25.34
N TYR A 28 -12.33 19.74 -24.06
CA TYR A 28 -13.37 18.95 -23.38
C TYR A 28 -13.97 19.76 -22.24
N GLN A 29 -15.29 19.97 -22.29
CA GLN A 29 -16.03 20.95 -21.48
C GLN A 29 -16.90 20.25 -20.41
N PHE A 30 -16.26 19.55 -19.48
CA PHE A 30 -16.93 18.95 -18.31
C PHE A 30 -17.20 19.97 -17.18
N GLY A 31 -16.73 21.20 -17.35
CA GLY A 31 -16.74 22.24 -16.35
C GLY A 31 -15.64 23.27 -16.61
N LYS A 32 -15.65 24.34 -15.83
CA LYS A 32 -14.63 25.38 -15.90
C LYS A 32 -13.44 24.99 -15.04
N GLY A 33 -12.36 24.52 -15.66
CA GLY A 33 -11.11 24.23 -14.97
C GLY A 33 -10.33 25.49 -14.57
N THR A 34 -9.36 25.33 -13.68
CA THR A 34 -8.37 26.38 -13.33
C THR A 34 -7.16 26.41 -14.27
N VAL A 35 -7.22 25.69 -15.40
CA VAL A 35 -6.06 25.26 -16.20
C VAL A 35 -5.25 26.41 -16.80
N ASP A 36 -3.91 26.27 -16.74
CA ASP A 36 -2.89 27.07 -17.41
C ASP A 36 -2.72 26.66 -18.90
N GLY A 37 -3.79 26.67 -19.69
CA GLY A 37 -3.75 26.37 -21.13
C GLY A 37 -3.32 24.94 -21.50
N CYS A 38 -3.35 24.62 -22.80
CA CYS A 38 -3.13 23.27 -23.31
C CYS A 38 -1.66 22.94 -23.55
N VAL A 39 -1.24 21.74 -23.14
CA VAL A 39 0.12 21.24 -23.37
C VAL A 39 0.43 21.22 -24.86
N GLY A 40 1.56 21.81 -25.23
CA GLY A 40 1.97 21.96 -26.63
C GLY A 40 1.56 23.30 -27.24
N THR A 41 0.77 24.13 -26.55
CA THR A 41 0.34 25.44 -27.05
C THR A 41 0.87 26.58 -26.20
N THR A 42 0.95 27.77 -26.80
CA THR A 42 1.24 28.98 -26.02
C THR A 42 0.07 29.27 -25.08
N ALA A 43 0.36 29.30 -23.77
CA ALA A 43 -0.66 29.37 -22.72
C ALA A 43 -1.69 30.49 -22.96
N ASN A 44 -1.26 31.67 -23.40
CA ASN A 44 -2.18 32.80 -23.64
C ASN A 44 -3.25 32.56 -24.73
N VAL A 45 -3.06 31.59 -25.63
CA VAL A 45 -3.99 31.29 -26.73
C VAL A 45 -5.09 30.34 -26.30
N THR A 46 -4.79 29.44 -25.36
CA THR A 46 -5.72 28.43 -24.83
C THR A 46 -6.19 28.75 -23.42
N ARG A 47 -5.62 29.75 -22.76
CA ARG A 47 -6.05 30.26 -21.46
C ARG A 47 -7.32 31.10 -21.62
N GLY A 48 -8.42 30.65 -21.01
CA GLY A 48 -9.69 31.37 -20.97
C GLY A 48 -10.86 30.67 -21.66
N TYR A 49 -10.64 29.50 -22.26
CA TYR A 49 -11.75 28.62 -22.57
C TYR A 49 -12.32 28.02 -21.27
N ASN A 50 -13.64 27.80 -21.23
CA ASN A 50 -14.29 27.10 -20.12
C ASN A 50 -14.14 25.58 -20.31
N ASP A 51 -12.90 25.13 -20.48
CA ASP A 51 -12.56 23.72 -20.66
C ASP A 51 -12.02 23.11 -19.37
N THR A 52 -12.13 21.78 -19.30
CA THR A 52 -11.65 20.96 -18.18
C THR A 52 -10.37 20.23 -18.56
N PHE A 53 -10.36 19.68 -19.78
CA PHE A 53 -9.21 19.01 -20.38
C PHE A 53 -9.07 19.44 -21.82
N CYS A 54 -7.88 19.23 -22.37
CA CYS A 54 -7.66 19.40 -23.79
C CYS A 54 -6.60 18.45 -24.31
N VAL A 55 -6.72 18.15 -25.60
CA VAL A 55 -5.79 17.31 -26.35
C VAL A 55 -5.27 18.09 -27.53
N THR A 56 -3.96 18.00 -27.77
CA THR A 56 -3.32 18.65 -28.92
C THR A 56 -2.74 17.60 -29.87
N ARG A 57 -2.65 17.93 -31.16
CA ARG A 57 -1.94 17.07 -32.13
C ARG A 57 -0.48 16.88 -31.73
N TYR A 58 0.14 17.90 -31.12
CA TYR A 58 1.45 17.79 -30.51
C TYR A 58 1.52 16.63 -29.50
N MET A 59 0.58 16.52 -28.56
CA MET A 59 0.54 15.41 -27.58
C MET A 59 0.41 14.06 -28.28
N GLN A 60 -0.50 13.95 -29.25
CA GLN A 60 -0.71 12.73 -30.04
C GLN A 60 0.53 12.30 -30.85
N GLN A 61 1.42 13.23 -31.21
CA GLN A 61 2.62 12.92 -32.01
C GLN A 61 3.87 12.72 -31.15
N ASN A 62 4.05 13.51 -30.08
CA ASN A 62 5.32 13.58 -29.37
C ASN A 62 5.38 12.75 -28.09
N PHE A 63 4.24 12.49 -27.44
CA PHE A 63 4.24 11.69 -26.21
C PHE A 63 4.66 10.25 -26.52
N GLN A 64 5.53 9.66 -25.72
CA GLN A 64 6.07 8.30 -26.00
C GLN A 64 5.39 7.20 -25.17
N ALA A 65 4.59 7.56 -24.18
CA ALA A 65 3.84 6.62 -23.35
C ALA A 65 2.58 6.11 -24.08
N ALA A 66 2.21 4.86 -23.82
CA ALA A 66 0.94 4.29 -24.25
C ALA A 66 -0.26 5.02 -23.63
N TYR A 67 -0.17 5.37 -22.36
CA TYR A 67 -1.21 6.08 -21.62
C TYR A 67 -0.63 7.33 -20.98
N SER A 68 -1.42 8.39 -20.90
CA SER A 68 -1.09 9.57 -20.11
C SER A 68 -2.34 10.04 -19.40
N LEU A 69 -2.22 10.32 -18.11
CA LEU A 69 -3.35 10.64 -17.25
C LEU A 69 -3.28 12.10 -16.79
N TRP A 70 -4.45 12.72 -16.75
CA TRP A 70 -4.70 13.95 -16.03
C TRP A 70 -5.95 13.77 -15.20
N HIS A 71 -6.09 14.56 -14.15
CA HIS A 71 -7.28 14.53 -13.34
C HIS A 71 -7.66 15.92 -12.86
N VAL A 72 -8.93 16.07 -12.50
CA VAL A 72 -9.44 17.24 -11.79
C VAL A 72 -10.35 16.79 -10.67
N LEU A 73 -10.30 17.48 -9.52
CA LEU A 73 -11.23 17.25 -8.41
C LEU A 73 -12.23 18.40 -8.29
N PHE A 74 -13.49 18.03 -8.11
CA PHE A 74 -14.52 18.91 -7.57
C PHE A 74 -14.95 18.41 -6.20
N CYS A 75 -14.76 19.25 -5.19
CA CYS A 75 -15.26 18.98 -3.85
C CYS A 75 -16.77 19.26 -3.81
N SER A 76 -17.54 18.43 -3.08
CA SER A 76 -19.00 18.59 -2.94
C SER A 76 -19.45 20.03 -2.65
N LEU A 77 -20.67 20.43 -3.03
CA LEU A 77 -21.16 21.82 -2.89
C LEU A 77 -21.10 22.38 -1.45
N ARG A 78 -21.11 21.52 -0.42
CA ARG A 78 -20.93 21.93 0.99
C ARG A 78 -19.51 22.48 1.26
N CYS A 79 -18.54 22.10 0.44
CA CYS A 79 -17.12 22.47 0.50
C CYS A 79 -16.82 23.83 -0.15
N GLN A 80 -17.49 24.18 -1.26
CA GLN A 80 -17.32 25.48 -1.93
C GLN A 80 -17.59 26.67 -1.00
N ARG A 81 -18.52 26.54 -0.04
CA ARG A 81 -18.78 27.57 0.99
C ARG A 81 -17.59 27.83 1.92
N ALA A 82 -16.62 26.93 1.96
CA ALA A 82 -15.42 27.02 2.80
C ALA A 82 -14.17 27.48 2.04
N ASN A 83 -14.24 27.73 0.72
CA ASN A 83 -13.12 28.19 -0.13
C ASN A 83 -11.94 27.19 -0.18
N ILE A 84 -12.23 25.89 -0.30
CA ILE A 84 -11.23 24.81 -0.25
C ILE A 84 -11.32 23.90 -1.49
N SER A 85 -10.16 23.68 -2.13
CA SER A 85 -9.77 22.50 -2.92
C SER A 85 -10.73 22.00 -4.01
N SER A 86 -11.06 22.84 -5.00
CA SER A 86 -11.62 22.34 -6.27
C SER A 86 -10.81 22.88 -7.43
N ASP A 87 -10.40 21.99 -8.32
CA ASP A 87 -9.59 22.29 -9.51
C ASP A 87 -10.48 22.72 -10.69
N PHE A 88 -11.79 22.47 -10.59
CA PHE A 88 -12.76 22.87 -11.59
C PHE A 88 -14.16 23.07 -11.01
N ASP A 89 -15.01 23.82 -11.74
CA ASP A 89 -16.44 23.95 -11.48
C ASP A 89 -17.24 23.11 -12.51
N PRO A 90 -17.84 21.97 -12.14
CA PRO A 90 -18.49 21.06 -13.06
C PRO A 90 -19.77 21.63 -13.64
N ILE A 91 -20.08 21.26 -14.89
CA ILE A 91 -21.41 21.45 -15.48
C ILE A 91 -22.45 20.60 -14.73
N PRO A 92 -23.77 20.89 -14.87
CA PRO A 92 -24.81 20.18 -14.13
C PRO A 92 -24.77 18.65 -14.24
N ASP A 93 -24.36 18.11 -15.40
CA ASP A 93 -24.26 16.67 -15.63
C ASP A 93 -23.26 15.96 -14.68
N PHE A 94 -22.22 16.65 -14.21
CA PHE A 94 -21.17 16.11 -13.32
C PHE A 94 -21.24 16.70 -11.90
N ARG A 95 -22.29 17.46 -11.60
CA ARG A 95 -22.45 18.12 -10.30
C ARG A 95 -23.21 17.22 -9.34
N VAL A 96 -22.48 16.51 -8.50
CA VAL A 96 -23.06 15.65 -7.45
C VAL A 96 -23.05 16.40 -6.11
N GLU A 97 -24.22 16.53 -5.47
CA GLU A 97 -24.34 17.37 -4.27
C GLU A 97 -23.61 16.82 -3.04
N ASN A 98 -23.66 15.49 -2.85
CA ASN A 98 -23.18 14.81 -1.64
C ASN A 98 -22.00 13.87 -1.93
N ALA A 99 -21.16 14.19 -2.90
CA ALA A 99 -19.95 13.42 -3.21
C ALA A 99 -18.85 14.35 -3.70
N ASP A 100 -17.60 13.94 -3.47
CA ASP A 100 -16.47 14.54 -4.19
C ASP A 100 -16.35 13.83 -5.54
N VAL A 101 -16.12 14.60 -6.60
CA VAL A 101 -16.12 14.11 -7.99
C VAL A 101 -14.73 14.27 -8.57
N THR A 102 -14.11 13.16 -8.96
CA THR A 102 -12.82 13.14 -9.67
C THR A 102 -13.07 12.72 -11.11
N LEU A 103 -12.65 13.54 -12.06
CA LEU A 103 -12.60 13.13 -13.47
C LEU A 103 -11.16 12.75 -13.81
N VAL A 104 -10.97 11.60 -14.42
CA VAL A 104 -9.68 11.07 -14.86
C VAL A 104 -9.69 11.02 -16.39
N ALA A 105 -8.88 11.86 -17.01
CA ALA A 105 -8.68 11.89 -18.45
C ALA A 105 -7.51 11.01 -18.85
N ILE A 106 -7.72 10.12 -19.81
CA ILE A 106 -6.75 9.15 -20.31
C ILE A 106 -6.53 9.43 -21.79
N LEU A 107 -5.34 9.92 -22.14
CA LEU A 107 -4.87 9.95 -23.52
C LEU A 107 -4.32 8.56 -23.86
N ASN A 108 -5.11 7.80 -24.62
CA ASN A 108 -4.77 6.46 -25.06
C ASN A 108 -4.07 6.50 -26.42
N LYS A 109 -2.76 6.27 -26.41
CA LYS A 109 -1.90 6.15 -27.60
C LYS A 109 -1.47 4.71 -27.89
N ALA A 110 -2.01 3.75 -27.14
CA ALA A 110 -1.65 2.36 -27.32
C ALA A 110 -2.09 1.84 -28.71
N LEU A 111 -1.21 1.05 -29.31
CA LEU A 111 -1.42 0.27 -30.52
C LEU A 111 -1.60 -1.19 -30.10
N TYR A 112 -2.85 -1.66 -30.13
CA TYR A 112 -3.24 -2.98 -29.69
C TYR A 112 -3.00 -4.02 -30.79
N ALA A 113 -2.48 -5.18 -30.42
CA ALA A 113 -2.29 -6.31 -31.34
C ALA A 113 -3.61 -7.00 -31.77
N GLY A 114 -4.75 -6.60 -31.18
CA GLY A 114 -6.09 -7.06 -31.50
C GLY A 114 -7.12 -5.97 -31.17
N GLU A 115 -8.37 -6.19 -31.55
CA GLU A 115 -9.46 -5.26 -31.20
C GLU A 115 -9.75 -5.29 -29.70
N THR A 116 -10.03 -4.12 -29.13
CA THR A 116 -10.45 -3.96 -27.73
C THR A 116 -11.86 -3.35 -27.75
N GLN A 117 -12.85 -4.04 -27.17
CA GLN A 117 -14.24 -3.56 -27.12
C GLN A 117 -14.59 -2.89 -25.77
N ASP A 118 -13.66 -2.89 -24.82
CA ASP A 118 -13.79 -2.19 -23.54
C ASP A 118 -14.29 -0.73 -23.74
N PRO A 119 -15.31 -0.27 -23.00
CA PRO A 119 -15.85 1.08 -23.16
C PRO A 119 -14.87 2.23 -22.90
N LEU A 120 -13.87 2.05 -22.04
CA LEU A 120 -12.89 3.07 -21.68
C LEU A 120 -11.66 3.04 -22.60
N PHE A 121 -11.28 1.86 -23.09
CA PHE A 121 -10.11 1.65 -23.95
C PHE A 121 -10.46 1.30 -25.40
N ASN A 122 -11.69 1.57 -25.83
CA ASN A 122 -12.26 1.12 -27.09
C ASN A 122 -11.33 1.39 -28.29
N ALA A 123 -10.88 0.32 -28.94
CA ALA A 123 -9.91 0.37 -30.02
C ALA A 123 -10.27 -0.65 -31.11
N THR A 124 -11.01 -0.17 -32.11
CA THR A 124 -11.41 -0.99 -33.28
C THR A 124 -10.90 -0.41 -34.60
N THR A 125 -10.35 0.80 -34.58
CA THR A 125 -9.78 1.44 -35.77
C THR A 125 -8.43 0.82 -36.12
N LYS A 126 -8.39 0.10 -37.24
CA LYS A 126 -7.15 -0.48 -37.80
C LYS A 126 -6.17 0.61 -38.23
N VAL A 127 -4.91 0.39 -37.91
CA VAL A 127 -3.75 1.15 -38.39
C VAL A 127 -2.94 0.23 -39.27
N GLU A 128 -2.95 0.51 -40.57
CA GLU A 128 -2.13 -0.23 -41.54
C GLU A 128 -0.64 0.03 -41.25
N ALA A 129 0.04 -0.99 -40.71
CA ALA A 129 1.49 -0.94 -40.57
C ALA A 129 2.15 -1.35 -41.89
N ARG A 130 3.39 -0.88 -42.12
CA ARG A 130 4.22 -1.38 -43.24
C ARG A 130 4.61 -2.86 -43.07
N SER A 131 4.47 -3.41 -41.87
CA SER A 131 4.62 -4.82 -41.54
C SER A 131 3.31 -5.58 -41.73
N LYS A 132 3.36 -6.92 -41.89
CA LYS A 132 2.17 -7.80 -42.00
C LYS A 132 1.35 -7.94 -40.69
N ILE A 133 1.52 -7.04 -39.74
CA ILE A 133 0.86 -7.07 -38.44
C ILE A 133 -0.02 -5.83 -38.35
N ASP A 134 -1.33 -6.05 -38.33
CA ASP A 134 -2.30 -4.99 -38.14
C ASP A 134 -2.33 -4.60 -36.65
N PHE A 135 -2.34 -3.31 -36.38
CA PHE A 135 -2.58 -2.77 -35.03
C PHE A 135 -3.91 -2.03 -34.98
N TYR A 136 -4.48 -1.90 -33.79
CA TYR A 136 -5.71 -1.16 -33.54
C TYR A 136 -5.40 0.01 -32.61
N LYS A 137 -5.96 1.17 -32.91
CA LYS A 137 -5.82 2.37 -32.07
C LYS A 137 -7.15 2.74 -31.44
N SER A 138 -7.08 3.52 -30.36
CA SER A 138 -8.25 4.14 -29.71
C SER A 138 -9.14 4.86 -30.73
N ASN A 139 -10.45 4.70 -30.56
CA ASN A 139 -11.45 5.36 -31.38
C ASN A 139 -11.73 6.81 -30.93
N SER A 140 -11.47 7.13 -29.67
CA SER A 140 -11.61 8.47 -29.09
C SER A 140 -10.25 9.16 -28.96
N ASP A 141 -10.24 10.50 -29.09
CA ASP A 141 -9.03 11.31 -28.91
C ASP A 141 -8.61 11.43 -27.43
N LEU A 142 -9.57 11.30 -26.51
CA LEU A 142 -9.40 11.29 -25.06
C LEU A 142 -10.52 10.42 -24.46
N ASN A 143 -10.19 9.57 -23.51
CA ASN A 143 -11.18 8.80 -22.74
C ASN A 143 -11.29 9.40 -21.34
N VAL A 144 -12.48 9.40 -20.73
CA VAL A 144 -12.69 10.01 -19.41
C VAL A 144 -13.47 9.07 -18.50
N LEU A 145 -12.89 8.79 -17.33
CA LEU A 145 -13.53 8.06 -16.25
C LEU A 145 -13.94 9.04 -15.14
N GLY A 146 -15.20 8.98 -14.71
CA GLY A 146 -15.70 9.77 -13.58
C GLY A 146 -15.85 8.92 -12.33
N CYS A 147 -15.22 9.34 -11.24
CA CYS A 147 -15.29 8.68 -9.93
C CYS A 147 -15.99 9.60 -8.93
N THR A 148 -16.92 9.05 -8.15
CA THR A 148 -17.57 9.75 -7.04
C THR A 148 -17.18 9.12 -5.71
N GLU A 149 -16.59 9.90 -4.81
CA GLU A 149 -16.20 9.46 -3.48
C GLU A 149 -17.18 10.00 -2.43
N GLN A 150 -17.70 9.11 -1.58
CA GLN A 150 -18.57 9.46 -0.46
C GLN A 150 -18.05 8.83 0.82
N TYR A 151 -18.19 9.56 1.92
CA TYR A 151 -17.66 9.19 3.22
C TYR A 151 -18.77 9.30 4.26
N GLN A 152 -18.75 8.38 5.23
CA GLN A 152 -19.62 8.42 6.39
C GLN A 152 -18.81 7.96 7.61
N PHE A 153 -18.87 8.74 8.69
CA PHE A 153 -18.23 8.41 9.95
C PHE A 153 -19.30 8.10 10.98
N CYS A 154 -19.15 7.00 11.69
CA CYS A 154 -20.12 6.52 12.67
C CYS A 154 -19.49 6.37 14.05
N ASN A 155 -20.19 6.84 15.07
CA ASN A 155 -19.89 6.57 16.47
C ASN A 155 -20.68 5.34 16.94
N LEU A 156 -19.99 4.22 17.09
CA LEU A 156 -20.62 2.95 17.50
C LEU A 156 -21.18 2.99 18.93
N GLY A 157 -20.70 3.91 19.78
CA GLY A 157 -21.14 4.00 21.18
C GLY A 157 -22.56 4.55 21.34
N ASN A 158 -23.03 5.36 20.39
CA ASN A 158 -24.37 5.95 20.40
C ASN A 158 -25.18 5.69 19.10
N GLY A 159 -24.58 5.02 18.11
CA GLY A 159 -25.21 4.73 16.82
C GLY A 159 -25.36 5.95 15.90
N ALA A 160 -24.83 7.11 16.27
CA ALA A 160 -24.89 8.30 15.45
C ALA A 160 -23.88 8.21 14.29
N CYS A 161 -24.31 8.58 13.09
CA CYS A 161 -23.45 8.70 11.93
C CYS A 161 -23.60 10.10 11.32
N THR A 162 -22.54 10.57 10.65
CA THR A 162 -22.65 11.74 9.79
C THR A 162 -23.53 11.44 8.58
N ASP A 163 -23.98 12.50 7.89
CA ASP A 163 -24.54 12.35 6.55
C ASP A 163 -23.49 11.69 5.64
N LEU A 164 -23.95 10.89 4.66
CA LEU A 164 -23.11 10.41 3.58
C LEU A 164 -22.83 11.59 2.63
N THR A 165 -21.60 12.08 2.61
CA THR A 165 -21.20 13.26 1.82
C THR A 165 -19.76 13.14 1.31
N GLY A 166 -19.34 14.03 0.41
CA GLY A 166 -17.92 14.22 0.09
C GLY A 166 -17.11 14.52 1.35
N LEU A 167 -15.82 14.17 1.33
CA LEU A 167 -14.96 14.08 2.50
C LEU A 167 -15.11 15.35 3.30
N TYR A 168 -14.67 16.50 2.79
CA TYR A 168 -14.62 17.81 3.47
C TYR A 168 -15.91 18.22 4.20
N GLY A 169 -17.08 17.81 3.72
CA GLY A 169 -18.36 18.07 4.39
C GLY A 169 -18.48 17.41 5.78
N ILE A 170 -17.83 16.27 5.96
CA ILE A 170 -17.79 15.53 7.24
C ILE A 170 -17.04 16.33 8.31
N ASN A 171 -15.88 16.92 7.99
CA ASN A 171 -15.14 17.68 9.01
C ASN A 171 -15.94 18.89 9.51
N GLN A 172 -16.70 19.56 8.64
CA GLN A 172 -17.65 20.57 9.07
C GLN A 172 -18.74 20.00 9.98
N SER A 173 -19.28 18.83 9.65
CA SER A 173 -20.31 18.15 10.45
C SER A 173 -19.82 17.76 11.85
N VAL A 174 -18.58 17.27 11.96
CA VAL A 174 -18.01 16.80 13.23
C VAL A 174 -17.42 17.95 14.06
N ALA A 175 -16.62 18.83 13.45
CA ALA A 175 -15.99 19.94 14.16
C ALA A 175 -16.96 21.10 14.43
N GLY A 176 -17.89 21.38 13.51
CA GLY A 176 -18.80 22.51 13.58
C GLY A 176 -20.13 22.20 14.27
N ARG A 177 -20.76 21.05 13.96
CA ARG A 177 -22.08 20.68 14.50
C ARG A 177 -22.05 19.65 15.64
N ASN A 178 -20.90 18.98 15.82
CA ASN A 178 -20.72 17.92 16.82
C ASN A 178 -21.74 16.76 16.66
N ASP A 179 -22.10 16.43 15.42
CA ASP A 179 -23.16 15.44 15.09
C ASP A 179 -22.92 14.05 15.72
N LEU A 180 -21.65 13.70 15.95
CA LEU A 180 -21.27 12.40 16.51
C LEU A 180 -21.14 12.36 18.03
N SER A 181 -21.20 13.52 18.71
CA SER A 181 -21.01 13.64 20.18
C SER A 181 -19.77 12.89 20.69
N LEU A 182 -18.63 13.09 20.04
CA LEU A 182 -17.39 12.35 20.31
C LEU A 182 -16.75 12.77 21.65
N SER A 183 -16.22 11.79 22.39
CA SER A 183 -15.32 12.04 23.53
C SER A 183 -14.00 12.67 23.08
N PRO A 184 -13.19 13.28 23.98
CA PRO A 184 -11.91 13.88 23.60
C PRO A 184 -10.96 12.91 22.88
N THR A 185 -10.85 11.66 23.36
CA THR A 185 -10.05 10.63 22.70
C THR A 185 -10.63 10.22 21.35
N GLN A 186 -11.96 10.11 21.24
CA GLN A 186 -12.61 9.82 19.95
C GLN A 186 -12.41 10.94 18.93
N LYS A 187 -12.35 12.20 19.35
CA LYS A 187 -12.01 13.33 18.47
C LYS A 187 -10.59 13.23 17.92
N ALA A 188 -9.63 12.80 18.75
CA ALA A 188 -8.26 12.54 18.30
C ALA A 188 -8.21 11.41 17.25
N VAL A 189 -8.92 10.30 17.51
CA VAL A 189 -9.06 9.19 16.55
C VAL A 189 -9.73 9.65 15.25
N PHE A 190 -10.80 10.44 15.35
CA PHE A 190 -11.45 11.03 14.19
C PHE A 190 -10.47 11.87 13.38
N ALA A 191 -9.70 12.76 14.01
CA ALA A 191 -8.72 13.59 13.31
C ALA A 191 -7.64 12.77 12.59
N LEU A 192 -7.21 11.66 13.18
CA LEU A 192 -6.28 10.70 12.55
C LEU A 192 -6.91 10.03 11.32
N VAL A 193 -8.06 9.38 11.50
CA VAL A 193 -8.75 8.63 10.41
C VAL A 193 -9.18 9.58 9.29
N TRP A 194 -9.62 10.79 9.64
CA TRP A 194 -9.94 11.84 8.69
C TRP A 194 -8.76 12.20 7.79
N LYS A 195 -7.58 12.44 8.37
CA LYS A 195 -6.37 12.73 7.59
C LYS A 195 -5.95 11.55 6.73
N ALA A 196 -6.11 10.32 7.23
CA ALA A 196 -5.85 9.12 6.46
C ALA A 196 -6.83 8.99 5.27
N ALA A 197 -8.12 9.27 5.48
CA ALA A 197 -9.15 9.30 4.43
C ALA A 197 -8.89 10.38 3.38
N TRP A 198 -8.39 11.55 3.82
CA TRP A 198 -7.96 12.60 2.91
C TRP A 198 -6.80 12.17 2.03
N ALA A 199 -5.78 11.54 2.63
CA ALA A 199 -4.63 11.04 1.88
C ALA A 199 -4.99 9.84 0.98
N SER A 200 -6.08 9.12 1.25
CA SER A 200 -6.56 8.00 0.42
C SER A 200 -7.44 8.42 -0.75
N SER A 201 -7.85 9.69 -0.84
CA SER A 201 -8.63 10.14 -2.00
C SER A 201 -7.87 9.83 -3.29
N ILE A 202 -8.61 9.33 -4.30
CA ILE A 202 -8.05 8.90 -5.57
C ILE A 202 -7.20 10.00 -6.24
N GLN A 203 -7.54 11.28 -6.04
CA GLN A 203 -6.75 12.41 -6.54
C GLN A 203 -5.26 12.30 -6.16
N TRP A 204 -4.94 12.05 -4.89
CA TRP A 204 -3.55 12.00 -4.44
C TRP A 204 -2.81 10.78 -4.98
N SER A 205 -3.53 9.68 -5.20
CA SER A 205 -2.95 8.49 -5.84
C SER A 205 -2.62 8.76 -7.30
N LEU A 206 -3.51 9.45 -8.03
CA LEU A 206 -3.28 9.86 -9.42
C LEU A 206 -2.14 10.87 -9.56
N GLU A 207 -2.02 11.82 -8.63
CA GLU A 207 -0.92 12.80 -8.64
C GLU A 207 0.46 12.14 -8.44
N ILE A 208 0.54 11.10 -7.60
CA ILE A 208 1.81 10.44 -7.26
C ILE A 208 2.16 9.32 -8.25
N LEU A 209 1.19 8.48 -8.61
CA LEU A 209 1.41 7.30 -9.46
C LEU A 209 1.24 7.61 -10.96
N ALA A 210 0.48 8.66 -11.30
CA ALA A 210 0.20 9.06 -12.68
C ALA A 210 -0.25 7.87 -13.55
N ASP A 211 0.50 7.59 -14.62
CA ASP A 211 0.23 6.52 -15.59
C ASP A 211 0.47 5.11 -15.06
N THR A 212 1.32 4.95 -14.04
CA THR A 212 1.55 3.65 -13.39
C THR A 212 0.36 3.14 -12.57
N MET A 213 -0.70 3.97 -12.43
CA MET A 213 -1.94 3.59 -11.76
C MET A 213 -2.82 2.67 -12.61
N LEU A 214 -2.66 2.67 -13.95
CA LEU A 214 -3.47 1.84 -14.85
C LEU A 214 -2.88 0.43 -14.98
N LEU A 215 -3.71 -0.60 -14.77
CA LEU A 215 -3.36 -1.99 -15.04
C LEU A 215 -3.06 -2.23 -16.53
N ALA A 216 -3.70 -1.48 -17.43
CA ALA A 216 -3.43 -1.53 -18.86
C ALA A 216 -1.96 -1.23 -19.21
N GLN A 217 -1.24 -0.49 -18.35
CA GLN A 217 0.17 -0.18 -18.52
C GLN A 217 1.06 -1.43 -18.42
N ASP A 218 0.66 -2.45 -17.65
CA ASP A 218 1.39 -3.71 -17.50
C ASP A 218 1.39 -4.55 -18.79
N SER A 219 0.40 -4.34 -19.65
CA SER A 219 0.28 -4.98 -20.96
C SER A 219 0.98 -4.20 -22.08
N ALA A 220 1.51 -3.02 -21.76
CA ALA A 220 2.12 -2.11 -22.73
C ALA A 220 3.66 -2.15 -22.69
N ASN A 221 4.27 -2.09 -23.86
CA ASN A 221 5.70 -1.87 -24.06
C ASN A 221 5.91 -0.70 -25.03
N GLY A 222 6.30 0.46 -24.49
CA GLY A 222 6.27 1.72 -25.22
C GLY A 222 4.83 2.09 -25.57
N ILE A 223 4.52 2.20 -26.87
CA ILE A 223 3.15 2.43 -27.36
C ILE A 223 2.44 1.15 -27.81
N TYR A 224 3.09 -0.01 -27.80
CA TYR A 224 2.47 -1.25 -28.24
C TYR A 224 1.87 -1.99 -27.06
N SER A 225 0.67 -2.55 -27.20
CA SER A 225 -0.01 -3.32 -26.15
C SER A 225 -0.62 -4.59 -26.71
N THR A 226 -0.80 -5.61 -25.87
CA THR A 226 -1.75 -6.68 -26.18
C THR A 226 -3.17 -6.14 -26.15
N ALA A 227 -4.10 -6.77 -26.86
CA ALA A 227 -5.52 -6.46 -26.72
C ALA A 227 -5.94 -6.59 -25.24
N LEU A 228 -6.82 -5.69 -24.80
CA LEU A 228 -7.35 -5.67 -23.44
C LEU A 228 -8.67 -6.45 -23.41
N ASN A 229 -9.02 -6.96 -22.24
CA ASN A 229 -10.31 -7.61 -22.04
C ASN A 229 -11.45 -6.58 -22.07
N ASP A 230 -12.67 -7.04 -22.35
CA ASP A 230 -13.86 -6.18 -22.45
C ASP A 230 -14.29 -5.57 -21.10
N ASP A 231 -13.81 -6.12 -19.98
CA ASP A 231 -14.05 -5.69 -18.60
C ASP A 231 -12.87 -4.90 -17.99
N GLN A 232 -11.91 -4.46 -18.82
CA GLN A 232 -10.72 -3.77 -18.33
C GLN A 232 -11.05 -2.53 -17.50
N TRP A 233 -12.04 -1.72 -17.90
CA TRP A 233 -12.44 -0.52 -17.16
C TRP A 233 -12.92 -0.84 -15.73
N GLU A 234 -13.54 -2.01 -15.53
CA GLU A 234 -13.97 -2.47 -14.20
C GLU A 234 -12.78 -2.84 -13.35
N LEU A 235 -11.80 -3.54 -13.95
CA LEU A 235 -10.54 -3.88 -13.30
C LEU A 235 -9.75 -2.63 -12.92
N GLU A 236 -9.72 -1.61 -13.78
CA GLU A 236 -9.11 -0.32 -13.46
C GLU A 236 -9.80 0.34 -12.27
N ALA A 237 -11.13 0.46 -12.30
CA ALA A 237 -11.88 1.06 -11.20
C ALA A 237 -11.67 0.32 -9.87
N GLN A 238 -11.65 -1.02 -9.90
CA GLN A 238 -11.35 -1.85 -8.74
C GLN A 238 -9.92 -1.63 -8.24
N ASN A 239 -8.93 -1.53 -9.14
CA ASN A 239 -7.54 -1.25 -8.78
C ASN A 239 -7.40 0.12 -8.10
N MET A 240 -8.01 1.16 -8.67
CA MET A 240 -8.00 2.50 -8.08
C MET A 240 -8.61 2.51 -6.68
N HIS A 241 -9.72 1.80 -6.47
CA HIS A 241 -10.34 1.64 -5.16
C HIS A 241 -9.45 0.85 -4.17
N ASN A 242 -8.81 -0.22 -4.62
CA ASN A 242 -7.90 -1.03 -3.79
C ASN A 242 -6.68 -0.21 -3.35
N ILE A 243 -6.12 0.61 -4.25
CA ILE A 243 -5.02 1.53 -3.93
C ILE A 243 -5.48 2.54 -2.87
N ALA A 244 -6.65 3.17 -3.04
CA ALA A 244 -7.21 4.09 -2.05
C ALA A 244 -7.35 3.42 -0.67
N LEU A 245 -7.89 2.20 -0.60
CA LEU A 245 -8.03 1.46 0.66
C LEU A 245 -6.67 1.10 1.28
N ALA A 246 -5.69 0.70 0.47
CA ALA A 246 -4.34 0.41 0.93
C ALA A 246 -3.66 1.66 1.50
N VAL A 247 -3.83 2.82 0.86
CA VAL A 247 -3.34 4.10 1.37
C VAL A 247 -4.02 4.45 2.69
N LEU A 248 -5.34 4.27 2.82
CA LEU A 248 -6.05 4.51 4.07
C LEU A 248 -5.47 3.67 5.23
N GLN A 249 -5.27 2.38 5.01
CA GLN A 249 -4.69 1.46 6.00
C GLN A 249 -3.26 1.86 6.37
N ARG A 250 -2.44 2.19 5.37
CA ARG A 250 -1.05 2.58 5.55
C ARG A 250 -0.90 3.93 6.27
N ARG A 251 -1.75 4.92 5.96
CA ARG A 251 -1.67 6.26 6.56
C ARG A 251 -2.04 6.27 8.03
N VAL A 252 -2.98 5.42 8.45
CA VAL A 252 -3.25 5.21 9.88
C VAL A 252 -2.00 4.62 10.55
N PHE A 253 -1.34 3.64 9.93
CA PHE A 253 -0.10 3.03 10.44
C PHE A 253 1.05 4.03 10.60
N GLU A 254 1.35 4.78 9.54
CA GLU A 254 2.49 5.71 9.48
C GLU A 254 2.41 6.83 10.52
N TYR A 255 1.22 7.11 11.07
CA TYR A 255 1.07 8.10 12.13
C TYR A 255 1.87 7.74 13.39
N ALA A 256 1.83 6.48 13.82
CA ALA A 256 2.55 6.02 15.01
C ALA A 256 3.99 5.57 14.67
N SER A 257 4.21 5.05 13.48
CA SER A 257 5.50 4.50 13.04
C SER A 257 5.81 4.94 11.60
N PRO A 258 6.21 6.20 11.40
CA PRO A 258 6.54 6.71 10.08
C PRO A 258 7.82 6.08 9.55
N GLU A 259 7.89 5.88 8.23
CA GLU A 259 9.11 5.40 7.59
C GLU A 259 10.23 6.45 7.65
N ASN A 260 11.44 5.98 7.93
CA ASN A 260 12.63 6.83 7.96
C ASN A 260 13.41 6.68 6.65
N ILE A 261 13.13 7.56 5.69
CA ILE A 261 13.75 7.57 4.36
C ILE A 261 14.66 8.78 4.21
N GLU A 262 15.73 8.64 3.44
CA GLU A 262 16.58 9.76 3.07
C GLU A 262 15.91 10.54 1.93
N ILE A 263 15.45 11.76 2.21
CA ILE A 263 14.77 12.62 1.22
C ILE A 263 15.82 13.25 0.30
N GLN A 264 16.94 13.67 0.87
CA GLN A 264 18.10 14.24 0.20
C GLN A 264 19.36 13.77 0.92
N PRO A 265 20.53 13.77 0.27
CA PRO A 265 21.78 13.39 0.92
C PRO A 265 21.97 14.08 2.28
N GLY A 266 21.95 13.31 3.37
CA GLY A 266 22.07 13.78 4.76
C GLY A 266 20.80 14.32 5.41
N LEU A 267 19.64 14.26 4.75
CA LEU A 267 18.34 14.69 5.28
C LEU A 267 17.38 13.51 5.37
N MET A 268 17.12 13.08 6.59
CA MET A 268 16.21 11.98 6.89
C MET A 268 14.78 12.49 7.10
N SER A 269 13.78 11.73 6.68
CA SER A 269 12.36 12.11 6.75
C SER A 269 11.92 12.42 8.17
N HIS A 270 12.42 11.67 9.16
CA HIS A 270 12.09 11.87 10.57
C HIS A 270 12.38 13.28 11.11
N GLN A 271 13.35 14.00 10.51
CA GLN A 271 13.72 15.37 10.89
C GLN A 271 12.70 16.40 10.39
N ARG A 272 11.83 16.01 9.45
CA ARG A 272 10.78 16.84 8.86
C ARG A 272 9.39 16.47 9.36
N ILE A 273 9.28 15.48 10.24
CA ILE A 273 8.00 15.08 10.82
C ILE A 273 7.59 16.09 11.89
N ASN A 274 6.44 16.71 11.69
CA ASN A 274 5.80 17.56 12.68
C ASN A 274 5.08 16.66 13.70
N ALA A 275 5.76 16.34 14.80
CA ALA A 275 5.18 15.58 15.89
C ALA A 275 3.96 16.32 16.48
N PRO A 276 2.88 15.60 16.85
CA PRO A 276 1.72 16.22 17.47
C PRO A 276 2.12 16.87 18.81
N THR A 277 1.63 18.07 19.07
CA THR A 277 1.79 18.76 20.36
C THR A 277 0.63 18.51 21.33
N ASP A 278 -0.52 18.06 20.81
CA ASP A 278 -1.70 17.72 21.60
C ASP A 278 -1.46 16.41 22.38
N PRO A 279 -1.60 16.40 23.73
CA PRO A 279 -1.44 15.21 24.56
C PRO A 279 -2.33 14.04 24.14
N LEU A 280 -3.55 14.29 23.65
CA LEU A 280 -4.46 13.22 23.24
C LEU A 280 -3.99 12.55 21.95
N MET A 281 -3.46 13.33 21.01
CA MET A 281 -2.88 12.83 19.77
C MET A 281 -1.58 12.05 20.05
N GLN A 282 -0.74 12.53 20.97
CA GLN A 282 0.47 11.81 21.40
C GLN A 282 0.14 10.46 22.07
N ASP A 283 -0.88 10.41 22.91
CA ASP A 283 -1.35 9.20 23.56
C ASP A 283 -1.83 8.14 22.55
N LEU A 284 -2.36 8.55 21.38
CA LEU A 284 -2.70 7.60 20.31
C LEU A 284 -1.49 6.82 19.79
N CYS A 285 -0.31 7.45 19.69
CA CYS A 285 0.90 6.77 19.22
C CYS A 285 1.29 5.59 20.14
N GLY A 286 1.11 5.75 21.45
CA GLY A 286 1.38 4.67 22.43
C GLY A 286 0.31 3.58 22.46
N ARG A 287 -0.89 3.86 21.96
CA ARG A 287 -2.02 2.92 21.93
C ARG A 287 -2.11 2.12 20.64
N GLN A 288 -1.55 2.65 19.55
CA GLN A 288 -1.55 1.99 18.26
C GLN A 288 -0.54 0.82 18.27
N LYS A 289 -1.06 -0.39 18.14
CA LYS A 289 -0.25 -1.61 18.06
C LYS A 289 -0.21 -2.09 16.63
N VAL A 290 0.99 -2.33 16.13
CA VAL A 290 1.21 -2.75 14.76
C VAL A 290 2.18 -3.91 14.73
N ARG A 291 1.96 -4.83 13.81
CA ARG A 291 2.87 -5.93 13.56
C ARG A 291 3.99 -5.44 12.66
N ALA A 292 5.19 -5.29 13.21
CA ALA A 292 6.41 -5.07 12.44
C ALA A 292 7.10 -6.42 12.18
N SER A 293 7.70 -6.58 11.00
CA SER A 293 8.54 -7.75 10.66
C SER A 293 9.88 -7.73 11.42
N ASP A 294 10.36 -6.54 11.73
CA ASP A 294 11.73 -6.29 12.19
C ASP A 294 11.82 -6.27 13.72
N HIS A 295 10.66 -6.29 14.39
CA HIS A 295 10.56 -6.24 15.84
C HIS A 295 9.70 -7.39 16.37
N VAL A 296 10.26 -8.20 17.27
CA VAL A 296 9.53 -9.29 17.94
C VAL A 296 9.12 -8.82 19.33
N SER A 297 7.81 -8.85 19.62
CA SER A 297 7.32 -8.62 20.97
C SER A 297 7.52 -9.87 21.81
N ILE A 298 8.59 -9.89 22.62
CA ILE A 298 8.89 -10.99 23.54
C ILE A 298 8.32 -10.66 24.92
N ASN A 299 7.59 -11.61 25.52
CA ASN A 299 7.16 -11.49 26.90
C ASN A 299 8.39 -11.66 27.82
N VAL A 300 8.98 -10.54 28.24
CA VAL A 300 10.15 -10.51 29.14
C VAL A 300 9.88 -11.27 30.44
N LEU A 301 8.67 -11.19 30.99
CA LEU A 301 8.30 -11.95 32.18
C LEU A 301 8.32 -13.45 31.91
N GLY A 302 7.74 -13.89 30.79
CA GLY A 302 7.78 -15.29 30.38
C GLY A 302 9.20 -15.80 30.18
N MET A 303 10.04 -15.02 29.50
CA MET A 303 11.46 -15.34 29.31
C MET A 303 12.22 -15.41 30.64
N ALA A 304 11.98 -14.46 31.54
CA ALA A 304 12.59 -14.44 32.87
C ALA A 304 12.18 -15.64 33.71
N ILE A 305 10.90 -16.03 33.69
CA ILE A 305 10.42 -17.23 34.40
C ILE A 305 11.12 -18.47 33.87
N ILE A 306 11.19 -18.65 32.55
CA ILE A 306 11.85 -19.81 31.94
C ILE A 306 13.34 -19.86 32.32
N LEU A 307 14.05 -18.73 32.23
CA LEU A 307 15.48 -18.66 32.56
C LEU A 307 15.74 -18.89 34.05
N VAL A 308 14.94 -18.29 34.94
CA VAL A 308 15.12 -18.41 36.39
C VAL A 308 14.71 -19.79 36.87
N VAL A 309 13.51 -20.26 36.53
CA VAL A 309 13.01 -21.56 36.99
C VAL A 309 13.83 -22.68 36.35
N GLY A 310 14.10 -22.60 35.03
CA GLY A 310 14.97 -23.56 34.35
C GLY A 310 16.39 -23.55 34.90
N GLY A 311 16.95 -22.37 35.16
CA GLY A 311 18.26 -22.21 35.81
C GLY A 311 18.31 -22.82 37.20
N ILE A 312 17.28 -22.59 38.03
CA ILE A 312 17.16 -23.21 39.36
C ILE A 312 17.07 -24.73 39.23
N CYS A 313 16.26 -25.27 38.31
CA CYS A 313 16.18 -26.72 38.10
C CYS A 313 17.53 -27.32 37.72
N ILE A 314 18.29 -26.68 36.81
CA ILE A 314 19.62 -27.12 36.41
C ILE A 314 20.61 -27.05 37.58
N LEU A 315 20.59 -25.95 38.36
CA LEU A 315 21.45 -25.79 39.53
C LEU A 315 21.12 -26.79 40.63
N LEU A 316 19.83 -27.08 40.85
CA LEU A 316 19.40 -28.10 41.80
C LEU A 316 19.85 -29.49 41.35
N ASP A 317 19.70 -29.83 40.07
CA ASP A 317 20.17 -31.11 39.52
C ASP A 317 21.69 -31.27 39.72
N TRP A 318 22.45 -30.24 39.35
CA TRP A 318 23.90 -30.22 39.55
C TRP A 318 24.29 -30.33 41.05
N PHE A 319 23.65 -29.55 41.92
CA PHE A 319 23.93 -29.57 43.36
C PHE A 319 23.58 -30.92 44.00
N PHE A 320 22.41 -31.48 43.69
CA PHE A 320 22.00 -32.75 44.25
C PHE A 320 22.88 -33.89 43.75
N ILE A 321 23.24 -33.93 42.48
CA ILE A 321 24.11 -34.95 41.92
C ILE A 321 25.51 -34.81 42.55
N GLU A 322 26.19 -33.67 42.42
CA GLU A 322 27.57 -33.55 42.88
C GLU A 322 27.70 -33.60 44.41
N GLN A 323 26.87 -32.88 45.17
CA GLN A 323 27.04 -32.79 46.62
C GLN A 323 26.55 -34.03 47.36
N ILE A 324 25.47 -34.68 46.91
CA ILE A 324 25.05 -35.96 47.52
C ILE A 324 26.12 -37.02 47.26
N PHE A 325 26.69 -37.08 46.05
CA PHE A 325 27.74 -38.05 45.76
C PHE A 325 29.06 -37.73 46.49
N TRP A 326 29.43 -36.47 46.65
CA TRP A 326 30.64 -36.07 47.37
C TRP A 326 30.53 -36.33 48.88
N TRP A 327 29.40 -35.99 49.52
CA TRP A 327 29.21 -36.22 50.96
C TRP A 327 28.84 -37.67 51.34
N ARG A 328 28.20 -38.45 50.47
CA ARG A 328 27.83 -39.85 50.79
C ARG A 328 28.89 -40.90 50.42
N SER A 329 29.99 -40.51 49.77
CA SER A 329 31.07 -41.41 49.33
C SER A 329 32.06 -41.78 50.44
N VAL A 330 31.58 -42.36 51.54
CA VAL A 330 32.45 -42.83 52.64
C VAL A 330 32.33 -44.36 52.87
N THR A 331 31.40 -45.05 52.22
CA THR A 331 31.17 -46.50 52.42
C THR A 331 30.92 -47.27 51.11
N HIS A 332 31.49 -48.49 51.00
CA HIS A 332 31.42 -49.35 49.81
C HIS A 332 29.98 -49.66 49.35
N ALA A 333 29.05 -49.89 50.29
CA ALA A 333 27.64 -50.17 49.97
C ALA A 333 26.89 -48.98 49.32
N LYS A 334 27.44 -47.77 49.39
CA LYS A 334 26.88 -46.58 48.73
C LYS A 334 27.50 -46.35 47.36
N GLN A 335 28.72 -46.84 47.11
CA GLN A 335 29.33 -46.81 45.78
C GLN A 335 28.66 -47.80 44.82
N THR A 336 28.20 -48.96 45.30
CA THR A 336 27.40 -49.89 44.48
C THR A 336 26.07 -49.26 44.04
N LYS A 337 25.36 -48.58 44.95
CA LYS A 337 24.13 -47.85 44.61
C LYS A 337 24.38 -46.69 43.62
N LYS A 338 25.55 -46.05 43.69
CA LYS A 338 25.96 -45.04 42.72
C LYS A 338 26.20 -45.66 41.33
N ALA A 339 26.87 -46.81 41.27
CA ALA A 339 27.08 -47.54 40.02
C ALA A 339 25.74 -47.98 39.40
N ASP A 340 24.81 -48.48 40.22
CA ASP A 340 23.46 -48.84 39.76
C ASP A 340 22.69 -47.62 39.23
N TRP A 341 22.73 -46.48 39.93
CA TRP A 341 22.09 -45.24 39.47
C TRP A 341 22.65 -44.76 38.13
N MET A 342 23.97 -44.74 37.98
CA MET A 342 24.61 -44.35 36.72
C MET A 342 24.28 -45.33 35.59
N ALA A 343 24.28 -46.64 35.87
CA ALA A 343 23.94 -47.69 34.90
C ALA A 343 22.47 -47.67 34.44
N THR A 344 21.57 -47.15 35.28
CA THR A 344 20.13 -47.04 34.98
C THR A 344 19.75 -45.67 34.40
N SER A 345 20.72 -44.78 34.16
CA SER A 345 20.45 -43.48 33.53
C SER A 345 19.93 -43.67 32.09
N THR A 346 19.07 -42.76 31.63
CA THR A 346 18.39 -42.88 30.32
C THR A 346 19.38 -43.01 29.16
N LEU A 347 20.49 -42.26 29.20
CA LEU A 347 21.54 -42.32 28.19
C LEU A 347 22.31 -43.66 28.25
N GLN A 348 22.54 -44.22 29.44
CA GLN A 348 23.18 -45.54 29.56
C GLN A 348 22.26 -46.68 29.12
N LEU A 349 20.94 -46.59 29.38
CA LEU A 349 19.96 -47.53 28.83
C LEU A 349 19.91 -47.47 27.30
N GLN A 350 19.95 -46.25 26.73
CA GLN A 350 20.04 -46.06 25.28
C GLN A 350 21.34 -46.68 24.73
N ARG A 351 22.48 -46.45 25.39
CA ARG A 351 23.75 -47.10 25.02
C ARG A 351 23.62 -48.62 25.03
N GLN A 352 23.08 -49.23 26.09
CA GLN A 352 22.93 -50.69 26.17
C GLN A 352 22.05 -51.25 25.05
N ALA A 353 20.96 -50.54 24.69
CA ALA A 353 20.12 -50.91 23.56
C ALA A 353 20.86 -50.81 22.21
N LEU A 354 21.72 -49.81 22.04
CA LEU A 354 22.55 -49.66 20.85
C LEU A 354 23.69 -50.68 20.79
N GLU A 355 24.32 -51.00 21.93
CA GLU A 355 25.31 -52.08 22.05
C GLU A 355 24.69 -53.44 21.68
N ALA A 356 23.45 -53.72 22.12
CA ALA A 356 22.72 -54.93 21.74
C ALA A 356 22.45 -55.02 20.22
N ARG A 357 22.42 -53.88 19.53
CA ARG A 357 22.33 -53.79 18.06
C ARG A 357 23.71 -53.78 17.37
N GLY A 358 24.79 -54.02 18.11
CA GLY A 358 26.16 -54.09 17.57
C GLY A 358 26.85 -52.73 17.39
N ILE A 359 26.28 -51.64 17.93
CA ILE A 359 26.89 -50.31 17.84
C ILE A 359 27.86 -50.12 19.00
N GLY A 360 29.13 -49.92 18.66
CA GLY A 360 30.27 -49.73 19.57
C GLY A 360 31.56 -49.66 18.74
N PRO A 361 32.76 -49.51 19.35
CA PRO A 361 33.04 -49.48 20.78
C PRO A 361 32.80 -48.11 21.43
N TRP A 362 32.45 -48.11 22.71
CA TRP A 362 32.17 -46.91 23.52
C TRP A 362 33.37 -46.49 24.36
N SER A 363 33.53 -45.19 24.60
CA SER A 363 34.58 -44.61 25.45
C SER A 363 34.26 -44.84 26.93
N VAL A 364 35.28 -45.27 27.69
CA VAL A 364 35.16 -45.61 29.12
C VAL A 364 35.49 -44.42 30.04
N ARG A 365 35.78 -43.23 29.47
CA ARG A 365 36.23 -42.07 30.26
C ARG A 365 35.10 -41.38 31.02
N ASP A 366 33.93 -41.22 30.40
CA ASP A 366 32.76 -40.57 31.01
C ASP A 366 31.61 -41.58 31.13
N HIS A 367 31.30 -41.97 32.36
CA HIS A 367 30.29 -43.01 32.65
C HIS A 367 28.85 -42.46 32.65
N GLU A 368 28.69 -41.13 32.63
CA GLU A 368 27.37 -40.49 32.69
C GLU A 368 26.85 -40.15 31.28
N PHE A 369 27.74 -39.70 30.39
CA PHE A 369 27.43 -39.40 28.99
C PHE A 369 28.17 -40.40 28.08
N PRO A 370 27.49 -41.44 27.57
CA PRO A 370 28.13 -42.44 26.73
C PRO A 370 28.49 -41.84 25.37
N VAL A 371 29.78 -41.81 25.07
CA VAL A 371 30.31 -41.33 23.79
C VAL A 371 31.00 -42.48 23.07
N LEU A 372 30.84 -42.58 21.75
CA LEU A 372 31.58 -43.55 20.93
C LEU A 372 33.09 -43.27 20.99
N ALA A 373 33.89 -44.34 20.99
CA ALA A 373 35.35 -44.22 21.00
C ALA A 373 35.90 -43.56 19.73
N GLN A 374 35.16 -43.66 18.63
CA GLN A 374 35.48 -43.01 17.35
C GLN A 374 34.38 -42.02 16.99
N ARG A 375 34.77 -40.78 16.63
CA ARG A 375 33.84 -39.74 16.18
C ARG A 375 33.61 -39.87 14.67
N GLY A 376 32.40 -39.55 14.20
CA GLY A 376 32.08 -39.44 12.77
C GLY A 376 31.66 -40.74 12.07
N GLN A 377 31.41 -41.83 12.79
CA GLN A 377 30.80 -43.03 12.22
C GLN A 377 29.29 -42.84 12.07
N MET A 378 28.77 -43.04 10.85
CA MET A 378 27.35 -43.08 10.56
C MET A 378 26.87 -44.53 10.52
N PHE A 379 25.90 -44.85 11.38
CA PHE A 379 25.23 -46.15 11.40
C PHE A 379 23.93 -46.00 10.61
N TYR A 380 23.85 -46.65 9.44
CA TYR A 380 22.64 -46.65 8.62
C TYR A 380 21.73 -47.81 9.05
N GLY A 381 20.52 -47.47 9.49
CA GLY A 381 19.49 -48.42 9.92
C GLY A 381 19.21 -48.32 11.42
N LEU A 382 18.20 -47.52 11.77
CA LEU A 382 17.55 -47.53 13.09
C LEU A 382 16.25 -48.32 13.03
#